data_AF-A0A371FR69-F1
#
_entry.id   AF-A0A371FR69-F1
#
_cell.length_a   1.000
_cell.length_b   1.000
_cell.length_c   1.000
_cell.angle_alpha   90.00
_cell.angle_beta   90.00
_cell.angle_gamma   90.00
#
_symmetry.space_group_name_H-M   'P 1'
#
loop_
_entity.id
_entity.type
_entity.pdbx_description
1 polymer ?
#
loop_
_entity_poly.entity_id
_entity_poly.type
_entity_poly.pdbx_seq_one_letter_code
_entity_poly.pdbx_strand_id
1 'polypeptide(L)'
;MTIISLPTKIRYLLNSKAINFLICSKEIWDTLALAYECTSQVRDSKIRMLVHKYKLFKMKDNETIDLMFERFQMIINNPISLGKIYDN
;
A
#
# COMPACT_ATOMS: atom_id res chain seq x y z
N MET A 1 -30.81 -22.74 45.22
CA MET A 1 -30.53 -22.57 43.77
C MET A 1 -30.50 -21.07 43.51
N THR A 2 -29.34 -20.42 43.66
CA THR A 2 -29.25 -18.96 43.54
C THR A 2 -28.47 -18.63 42.29
N ILE A 3 -29.18 -18.27 41.22
CA ILE A 3 -28.58 -17.68 40.04
C ILE A 3 -28.10 -16.30 40.49
N ILE A 4 -26.79 -16.16 40.68
CA ILE A 4 -26.16 -14.87 40.97
C ILE A 4 -26.38 -14.02 39.72
N SER A 5 -27.44 -13.21 39.69
CA SER A 5 -27.60 -12.19 38.65
C SER A 5 -26.48 -11.19 38.87
N LEU A 6 -25.47 -11.19 38.01
CA LEU A 6 -24.42 -10.18 38.01
C LEU A 6 -25.07 -8.79 38.10
N PRO A 7 -24.66 -7.92 39.04
CA PRO A 7 -25.18 -6.57 39.15
C PRO A 7 -25.17 -5.90 37.77
N THR A 8 -26.29 -5.33 37.36
CA THR A 8 -26.53 -4.85 35.99
C THR A 8 -25.38 -3.97 35.47
N LYS A 9 -24.76 -3.18 36.35
CA LYS A 9 -23.59 -2.33 36.08
C LYS A 9 -22.36 -3.13 35.59
N ILE A 10 -22.07 -4.29 36.18
CA ILE A 10 -20.97 -5.17 35.76
C ILE A 10 -21.25 -5.75 34.37
N ARG A 11 -22.50 -6.15 34.10
CA ARG A 11 -22.92 -6.62 32.78
C ARG A 11 -22.72 -5.57 31.68
N TYR A 12 -23.09 -4.31 31.94
CA TYR A 12 -22.87 -3.21 31.00
C TYR A 12 -21.38 -2.94 30.74
N LEU A 13 -20.56 -2.94 31.80
CA LEU A 13 -19.12 -2.73 31.67
C LEU A 13 -18.43 -3.84 30.87
N LEU A 14 -18.80 -5.10 31.09
CA LEU A 14 -18.27 -6.23 30.32
C LEU A 14 -18.68 -6.16 28.85
N ASN A 15 -19.94 -5.82 28.56
CA ASN A 15 -20.42 -5.66 27.19
C ASN A 15 -19.71 -4.48 26.48
N SER A 16 -19.58 -3.33 27.15
CA SER A 16 -18.85 -2.19 26.62
C SER A 16 -17.38 -2.51 26.34
N LYS A 17 -16.69 -3.24 27.22
CA LYS A 17 -15.32 -3.70 26.97
C LYS A 17 -15.22 -4.65 25.79
N ALA A 18 -16.16 -5.59 25.66
CA ALA A 18 -16.19 -6.53 24.53
C ALA A 18 -16.44 -5.80 23.20
N ILE A 19 -17.38 -4.84 23.17
CA ILE A 19 -17.65 -4.00 22.01
C ILE A 19 -16.41 -3.18 21.63
N ASN A 20 -15.76 -2.54 22.59
CA ASN A 20 -14.55 -1.75 22.33
C ASN A 20 -13.40 -2.61 21.79
N PHE A 21 -13.25 -3.84 22.30
CA PHE A 21 -12.26 -4.78 21.78
C PHE A 21 -12.54 -5.17 20.33
N LEU A 22 -13.80 -5.45 19.98
CA LEU A 22 -14.21 -5.76 18.60
C LEU A 22 -13.99 -4.57 17.66
N ILE A 23 -14.28 -3.35 18.10
CA ILE A 23 -14.03 -2.12 17.32
C ILE A 23 -12.53 -1.97 17.04
N CYS A 24 -11.68 -2.07 18.08
CA CYS A 24 -10.23 -1.95 17.91
C CYS A 24 -9.67 -3.07 17.00
N SER A 25 -10.14 -4.30 17.16
CA SER A 25 -9.74 -5.42 16.29
C SER A 25 -10.14 -5.18 14.83
N LYS A 26 -11.31 -4.57 14.60
CA LYS A 26 -11.76 -4.21 13.25
C LYS A 26 -10.89 -3.08 12.66
N GLU A 27 -10.60 -2.04 13.43
CA GLU A 27 -9.74 -0.93 12.98
C GLU A 27 -8.33 -1.40 12.58
N ILE A 28 -7.75 -2.33 13.34
CA ILE A 28 -6.45 -2.93 13.00
C ILE A 28 -6.54 -3.72 11.69
N TRP A 29 -7.59 -4.53 11.52
CA TRP A 29 -7.79 -5.30 10.30
C TRP A 29 -8.02 -4.40 9.09
N ASP A 30 -8.86 -3.37 9.22
CA ASP A 30 -9.14 -2.41 8.14
C ASP A 30 -7.87 -1.66 7.74
N THR A 31 -7.05 -1.24 8.71
CA THR A 31 -5.74 -0.62 8.46
C THR A 31 -4.81 -1.56 7.71
N LEU A 32 -4.76 -2.84 8.10
CA LEU A 32 -3.93 -3.84 7.44
C LEU A 32 -4.41 -4.09 6.01
N ALA A 33 -5.72 -4.24 5.80
CA ALA A 33 -6.33 -4.45 4.49
C ALA A 33 -6.04 -3.26 3.56
N LEU A 34 -6.22 -2.03 4.04
CA LEU A 34 -5.89 -0.82 3.29
C LEU A 34 -4.41 -0.73 2.95
N ALA A 35 -3.50 -1.10 3.86
CA ALA A 35 -2.07 -1.12 3.57
C ALA A 35 -1.73 -2.15 2.47
N TYR A 36 -2.31 -3.36 2.53
CA TYR A 36 -2.11 -4.38 1.50
C TYR A 36 -2.72 -3.99 0.15
N GLU A 37 -3.91 -3.40 0.14
CA GLU A 37 -4.57 -2.94 -1.08
C GLU A 37 -3.79 -1.78 -1.72
N CYS A 38 -3.41 -0.76 -0.95
CA CYS A 38 -2.57 0.34 -1.42
C CYS A 38 -1.21 -0.16 -1.93
N THR A 39 -0.56 -1.12 -1.25
CA THR A 39 0.72 -1.68 -1.74
C THR A 39 0.54 -2.43 -3.06
N SER A 40 -0.57 -3.16 -3.23
CA SER A 40 -0.91 -3.81 -4.51
C SER A 40 -1.16 -2.79 -5.63
N GLN A 41 -1.91 -1.72 -5.35
CA GLN A 41 -2.19 -0.66 -6.32
C GLN A 41 -0.92 0.10 -6.72
N VAL A 42 -0.03 0.38 -5.76
CA VAL A 42 1.28 1.00 -6.00
C VAL A 42 2.14 0.08 -6.87
N ARG A 43 2.18 -1.22 -6.58
CA ARG A 43 2.91 -2.21 -7.41
C ARG A 43 2.35 -2.26 -8.82
N ASP A 44 1.04 -2.32 -8.99
CA ASP A 44 0.42 -2.42 -10.30
C ASP A 44 0.59 -1.12 -11.09
N SER A 45 0.58 0.04 -10.42
CA SER A 45 0.90 1.33 -11.01
C SER A 45 2.35 1.39 -11.50
N LYS A 46 3.32 0.89 -10.71
CA LYS A 46 4.74 0.75 -11.12
C LYS A 46 4.84 -0.08 -12.39
N ILE A 47 4.19 -1.24 -12.43
CA ILE A 47 4.22 -2.14 -13.60
C ILE A 47 3.64 -1.44 -14.82
N ARG A 48 2.45 -0.83 -14.70
CA ARG A 48 1.81 -0.10 -15.83
C ARG A 48 2.70 1.01 -16.37
N MET A 49 3.33 1.78 -15.49
CA MET A 49 4.23 2.85 -15.89
C MET A 49 5.50 2.31 -16.57
N LEU A 50 6.11 1.25 -16.06
CA LEU A 50 7.26 0.61 -16.72
C LEU A 50 6.88 0.06 -18.10
N VAL A 51 5.72 -0.59 -18.22
CA VAL A 51 5.18 -1.05 -19.51
C VAL A 51 4.97 0.11 -20.48
N HIS A 52 4.44 1.24 -20.00
CA HIS A 52 4.25 2.42 -20.84
C HIS A 52 5.59 3.02 -21.31
N LYS A 53 6.57 3.17 -20.41
CA LYS A 53 7.92 3.63 -20.74
C LYS A 53 8.59 2.71 -21.75
N TYR A 54 8.48 1.39 -21.59
CA TYR A 54 8.99 0.41 -22.53
C TYR A 54 8.35 0.53 -23.92
N LYS A 55 7.01 0.65 -23.99
CA LYS A 55 6.29 0.81 -25.28
C LYS A 55 6.71 2.06 -26.05
N LEU A 56 7.05 3.13 -25.35
CA LEU A 56 7.53 4.39 -25.95
C LEU A 56 9.04 4.41 -26.18
N PHE A 57 9.77 3.44 -25.62
CA PHE A 57 11.21 3.40 -25.72
C PHE A 57 11.62 2.99 -27.12
N LYS A 58 12.37 3.87 -27.77
CA LYS A 58 12.99 3.63 -29.06
C LYS A 58 14.42 4.12 -29.04
N MET A 59 15.26 3.39 -29.77
CA MET A 59 16.62 3.81 -30.07
C MET A 59 16.57 5.09 -30.92
N LYS A 60 17.48 6.02 -30.67
CA LYS A 60 17.61 7.23 -31.48
C LYS A 60 18.53 6.98 -32.68
N ASP A 61 18.35 7.75 -33.75
CA ASP A 61 19.06 7.54 -35.03
C ASP A 61 20.60 7.62 -34.92
N ASN A 62 21.13 8.31 -33.91
CA ASN A 62 22.58 8.48 -33.66
C ASN A 62 23.03 7.90 -32.31
N GLU A 63 22.25 7.00 -31.73
CA GLU A 63 22.57 6.37 -30.45
C GLU A 63 23.28 5.04 -30.68
N THR A 64 24.30 4.72 -29.87
CA THR A 64 24.92 3.39 -29.88
C THR A 64 24.09 2.41 -29.04
N ILE A 65 24.26 1.11 -29.28
CA ILE A 65 23.56 0.07 -28.49
C ILE A 65 23.89 0.20 -26.99
N ASP A 66 25.14 0.51 -26.65
CA ASP A 66 25.57 0.69 -25.26
C ASP A 66 24.86 1.87 -24.59
N LEU A 67 24.78 3.03 -25.27
CA LEU A 67 24.08 4.21 -24.77
C LEU A 67 22.57 3.99 -24.63
N MET A 68 21.99 3.24 -25.57
CA MET A 68 20.58 2.81 -25.48
C MET A 68 20.36 1.91 -24.27
N PHE A 69 21.25 0.95 -24.04
CA PHE A 69 21.18 0.03 -22.92
C PHE A 69 21.33 0.75 -21.57
N GLU A 70 22.26 1.71 -21.47
CA GLU A 70 22.39 2.57 -20.28
C GLU A 70 21.11 3.36 -19.99
N ARG A 71 20.50 3.96 -21.02
CA ARG A 71 19.20 4.64 -20.87
C ARG A 71 18.08 3.70 -20.44
N PHE A 72 18.06 2.48 -20.95
CA PHE A 72 17.10 1.46 -20.55
C PHE A 72 17.30 1.06 -19.08
N GLN A 73 18.54 0.82 -18.66
CA GLN A 73 18.90 0.57 -17.27
C GLN A 73 18.49 1.74 -16.37
N MET A 74 18.69 2.98 -16.81
CA MET A 74 18.23 4.16 -16.09
C MET A 74 16.71 4.21 -15.95
N ILE A 75 15.93 3.70 -16.91
CA ILE A 75 14.46 3.65 -16.81
C ILE A 75 13.98 2.60 -15.80
N ILE A 76 14.65 1.43 -15.78
CA ILE A 76 14.32 0.32 -14.87
C ILE A 76 14.78 0.62 -13.44
N ASN A 77 15.97 1.19 -13.29
CA ASN A 77 16.64 1.35 -12.00
C ASN A 77 16.33 2.69 -11.33
N ASN A 78 15.62 3.62 -11.96
CA ASN A 78 15.37 4.93 -11.37
C ASN A 78 14.09 4.98 -10.51
N PRO A 79 14.21 5.09 -9.17
CA PRO A 79 13.09 5.26 -8.26
C PRO A 79 12.43 6.64 -8.32
N ILE A 80 12.90 7.62 -9.11
CA ILE A 80 12.33 8.99 -9.19
C ILE A 80 10.86 9.00 -9.68
N SER A 81 10.40 7.89 -10.24
CA SER A 81 8.98 7.71 -10.56
C SER A 81 8.09 7.27 -9.39
N LEU A 82 8.65 7.16 -8.17
CA LEU A 82 7.97 6.63 -6.99
C LEU A 82 7.70 7.59 -5.85
N GLY A 83 8.02 8.86 -6.02
CA GLY A 83 7.69 9.86 -5.02
C GLY A 83 8.35 11.17 -5.39
N LYS A 84 7.52 12.08 -5.86
CA LYS A 84 7.74 13.53 -5.99
C LYS A 84 9.11 14.03 -5.52
N ILE A 85 9.89 14.56 -6.45
CA ILE A 85 10.87 15.60 -6.11
C ILE A 85 10.10 16.92 -6.19
N TYR A 86 9.77 17.51 -5.04
CA TYR A 86 9.50 18.93 -4.96
C TYR A 86 10.82 19.61 -4.66
N ASP A 87 11.36 20.34 -5.63
CA ASP A 87 12.44 21.28 -5.38
C ASP A 87 11.85 22.57 -4.79
N ASN A 88 12.54 23.14 -3.80
CA ASN A 88 12.21 24.38 -3.10
C ASN A 88 12.74 25.62 -3.85
#